data_AF-A0A6L7A569-F1
#
_entry.id   AF-A0A6L7A569-F1
#
_cell.length_a   1.000
_cell.length_b   1.000
_cell.length_c   1.000
_cell.angle_alpha   90.00
_cell.angle_beta   90.00
_cell.angle_gamma   90.00
#
_symmetry.space_group_name_H-M   'P 1'
#
loop_
_entity.id
_entity.type
_entity.pdbx_description
1 polymer ?
#
loop_
_entity_poly.entity_id
_entity_poly.type
_entity_poly.pdbx_seq_one_letter_code
_entity_poly.pdbx_strand_id
1 'polypeptide(L)'
;MITVSSLKHSAKSEDSYAYDNETLHVRLRTLRGEVDKVILWIGDPYNWAEGGLDGGNMAGTEAFGWIGGNEIEMEQEAVTEFHDHWFAVFKPQKRRCRYGFILFG
;
A
#
# COMPACT_ATOMS: atom_id res chain seq x y z
N MET A 1 6.34 20.69 0.54
CA MET A 1 6.38 20.17 1.93
C MET A 1 5.06 19.49 2.17
N ILE A 2 5.07 18.22 2.58
CA ILE A 2 3.86 17.42 2.75
C ILE A 2 3.30 17.60 4.17
N THR A 3 2.04 18.02 4.26
CA THR A 3 1.28 18.16 5.49
C THR A 3 0.79 16.79 5.97
N VAL A 4 1.53 16.21 6.92
CA VAL A 4 1.27 14.85 7.44
C VAL A 4 -0.14 14.69 8.03
N SER A 5 -0.68 15.72 8.68
CA SER A 5 -2.04 15.69 9.25
C SER A 5 -3.16 15.61 8.20
N SER A 6 -2.87 15.88 6.93
CA SER A 6 -3.83 15.80 5.82
C SER A 6 -3.82 14.43 5.13
N LEU A 7 -2.83 13.59 5.44
CA LEU A 7 -2.75 12.22 4.93
C LEU A 7 -3.85 11.36 5.55
N LYS A 8 -4.62 10.66 4.73
CA LYS A 8 -5.65 9.73 5.21
C LYS A 8 -5.65 8.44 4.40
N HIS A 9 -5.57 7.33 5.14
CA HIS A 9 -5.79 5.98 4.66
C HIS A 9 -6.24 5.11 5.84
N SER A 10 -7.14 4.16 5.61
CA SER A 10 -7.41 3.04 6.50
C SER A 10 -7.37 1.73 5.71
N ALA A 11 -6.81 0.66 6.28
CA ALA A 11 -6.77 -0.65 5.63
C ALA A 11 -8.12 -1.38 5.68
N LYS A 12 -9.21 -0.69 5.33
CA LYS A 12 -10.60 -1.16 5.29
C LYS A 12 -11.50 -0.15 4.58
N SER A 13 -12.77 -0.53 4.38
CA SER A 13 -13.83 0.36 3.90
C SER A 13 -13.50 0.97 2.52
N GLU A 14 -13.72 2.27 2.34
CA GLU A 14 -13.54 2.97 1.06
C GLU A 14 -12.08 3.07 0.60
N ASP A 15 -11.15 2.99 1.56
CA ASP A 15 -9.71 3.18 1.33
C ASP A 15 -8.99 1.88 0.96
N SER A 16 -9.55 0.72 1.32
CA SER A 16 -8.98 -0.60 1.00
C SER A 16 -10.06 -1.67 1.03
N TYR A 17 -10.37 -2.24 -0.14
CA TYR A 17 -11.41 -3.26 -0.28
C TYR A 17 -11.14 -4.20 -1.46
N ALA A 18 -11.64 -5.42 -1.34
CA ALA A 18 -11.68 -6.37 -2.45
C ALA A 18 -12.72 -5.90 -3.47
N TYR A 19 -12.27 -5.61 -4.69
CA TYR A 19 -13.16 -5.30 -5.81
C TYR A 19 -13.83 -6.57 -6.36
N ASP A 20 -13.03 -7.63 -6.47
CA ASP A 20 -13.45 -8.97 -6.83
C ASP A 20 -12.63 -10.02 -6.05
N ASN A 21 -12.72 -11.29 -6.43
CA ASN A 21 -12.05 -12.40 -5.74
C ASN A 21 -10.50 -12.37 -5.82
N GLU A 22 -9.93 -11.54 -6.68
CA GLU A 22 -8.51 -11.50 -6.99
C GLU A 22 -7.91 -10.09 -6.87
N THR A 23 -8.75 -9.06 -6.89
CA THR A 23 -8.34 -7.67 -7.06
C THR A 23 -8.59 -6.86 -5.79
N LEU A 24 -7.54 -6.26 -5.26
CA LEU A 24 -7.57 -5.28 -4.17
C LEU A 24 -7.49 -3.87 -4.75
N HIS A 25 -8.41 -3.01 -4.33
CA HIS A 25 -8.35 -1.57 -4.55
C HIS A 25 -7.79 -0.88 -3.31
N VAL A 26 -6.87 0.06 -3.51
CA VAL A 26 -6.23 0.82 -2.44
C VAL A 26 -6.27 2.31 -2.80
N ARG A 27 -6.65 3.14 -1.83
CA ARG A 27 -6.68 4.61 -1.98
C ARG A 27 -5.85 5.31 -0.93
N LEU A 28 -5.31 6.46 -1.28
CA LEU A 28 -4.69 7.41 -0.36
C LEU A 28 -5.23 8.81 -0.64
N ARG A 29 -5.49 9.58 0.41
CA ARG A 29 -5.84 11.00 0.30
C ARG A 29 -4.69 11.86 0.82
N THR A 30 -4.33 12.90 0.08
CA THR A 30 -3.31 13.89 0.46
C THR A 30 -3.90 15.30 0.39
N LEU A 31 -3.22 16.30 0.97
CA LEU A 31 -3.60 17.70 0.72
C LEU A 31 -3.37 18.02 -0.77
N ARG A 32 -4.26 18.82 -1.34
CA ARG A 32 -4.19 19.19 -2.76
C ARG A 32 -2.89 19.91 -3.09
N GLY A 33 -2.19 19.44 -4.12
CA GLY A 33 -1.02 20.08 -4.70
C GLY A 33 0.26 19.98 -3.87
N GLU A 34 0.28 19.18 -2.80
CA GLU A 34 1.50 18.94 -2.00
C GLU A 34 2.27 17.68 -2.40
N VAL A 35 1.68 16.80 -3.22
CA VAL A 35 2.24 15.51 -3.60
C VAL A 35 2.17 15.37 -5.10
N ASP A 36 3.32 15.20 -5.75
CA ASP A 36 3.45 15.05 -7.20
C ASP A 36 3.29 13.58 -7.63
N LYS A 37 3.67 12.64 -6.74
CA LYS A 37 3.66 11.21 -7.03
C LYS A 37 3.49 10.38 -5.76
N VAL A 38 2.75 9.27 -5.90
CA VAL A 38 2.61 8.26 -4.84
C VAL A 38 2.94 6.88 -5.40
N ILE A 39 3.77 6.15 -4.66
CA ILE A 39 4.03 4.73 -4.89
C ILE A 39 3.38 3.92 -3.77
N LEU A 40 2.52 2.98 -4.15
CA LEU A 40 2.09 1.89 -3.28
C LEU A 40 3.17 0.81 -3.28
N TRP A 41 3.86 0.65 -2.15
CA TRP A 41 4.81 -0.43 -1.93
C TRP A 41 4.08 -1.62 -1.30
N ILE A 42 3.77 -2.65 -2.08
CA ILE A 42 2.84 -3.74 -1.70
C ILE A 42 3.36 -5.12 -2.09
N GLY A 43 3.12 -6.11 -1.23
CA GLY A 43 3.66 -7.46 -1.41
C GLY A 43 3.10 -8.52 -0.49
N ASP A 44 3.53 -9.77 -0.66
CA ASP A 44 3.17 -10.85 0.28
C ASP A 44 3.82 -10.60 1.66
N PRO A 45 3.05 -10.63 2.76
CA PRO A 45 3.54 -10.31 4.11
C PRO A 45 4.60 -11.29 4.64
N TYR A 46 4.74 -12.48 4.06
CA TYR A 46 5.59 -13.56 4.55
C TYR A 46 6.83 -13.81 3.68
N ASN A 47 7.09 -12.95 2.69
CA ASN A 47 8.31 -13.02 1.90
C ASN A 47 9.45 -12.17 2.52
N TRP A 48 10.38 -12.84 3.21
CA TRP A 48 11.49 -12.23 3.94
C TRP A 48 12.82 -12.81 3.45
N ALA A 49 13.87 -11.98 3.42
CA ALA A 49 15.21 -12.40 3.01
C ALA A 49 15.82 -13.41 3.98
N GLU A 50 15.54 -13.25 5.28
CA GLU A 50 16.03 -14.11 6.35
C GLU A 50 14.88 -14.60 7.25
N GLY A 51 15.07 -15.73 7.93
CA GLY A 51 14.13 -16.28 8.93
C GLY A 51 12.91 -17.03 8.37
N GLY A 52 12.63 -16.92 7.07
CA GLY A 52 11.77 -17.82 6.29
C GLY A 52 10.38 -18.12 6.89
N LEU A 53 9.39 -17.28 6.60
CA LEU A 53 8.00 -17.49 7.06
C LEU A 53 7.14 -18.35 6.11
N ASP A 54 7.61 -18.63 4.90
CA ASP A 54 6.84 -19.35 3.86
C ASP A 54 6.92 -20.90 3.99
N GLY A 55 7.47 -21.42 5.10
CA GLY A 55 7.79 -22.85 5.24
C GLY A 55 7.92 -23.45 6.64
N GLY A 56 7.38 -22.83 7.71
CA GLY A 56 7.24 -23.51 9.01
C GLY A 56 7.68 -22.74 10.26
N ASN A 57 8.32 -21.57 10.12
CA ASN A 57 8.66 -20.74 11.27
C ASN A 57 7.48 -19.82 11.66
N MET A 58 6.43 -20.39 12.27
CA MET A 58 5.19 -19.66 12.59
C MET A 58 5.36 -18.46 13.55
N ALA A 59 6.50 -18.37 14.25
CA ALA A 59 6.76 -17.33 15.23
C ALA A 59 7.37 -16.05 14.61
N GLY A 60 8.06 -16.16 13.46
CA GLY A 60 8.66 -15.01 12.76
C GLY A 60 9.67 -14.19 13.56
N THR A 61 10.13 -14.71 14.70
CA THR A 61 11.00 -14.01 15.65
C THR A 61 12.37 -13.66 15.09
N GLU A 62 12.79 -14.35 14.04
CA GLU A 62 14.09 -14.13 13.37
C GLU A 62 13.92 -13.60 11.94
N ALA A 63 12.70 -13.22 11.54
CA ALA A 63 12.46 -12.73 10.18
C ALA A 63 13.02 -11.31 10.02
N PHE A 64 13.92 -11.12 9.06
CA PHE A 64 14.56 -9.84 8.78
C PHE A 64 14.62 -9.55 7.28
N GLY A 65 14.59 -8.26 6.92
CA GLY A 65 14.63 -7.79 5.54
C GLY A 65 13.42 -8.26 4.72
N TRP A 66 12.26 -7.66 4.93
CA TRP A 66 11.09 -7.96 4.10
C TRP A 66 11.37 -7.58 2.63
N ILE A 67 11.24 -8.55 1.73
CA ILE A 67 11.52 -8.41 0.28
C ILE A 67 10.29 -8.71 -0.58
N GLY A 68 9.11 -8.81 0.05
CA GLY A 68 7.87 -9.08 -0.66
C GLY A 68 7.34 -7.91 -1.48
N GLY A 69 7.78 -6.69 -1.19
CA GLY A 69 7.21 -5.46 -1.73
C GLY A 69 7.60 -5.19 -3.17
N ASN A 70 6.60 -4.91 -4.00
CA ASN A 70 6.73 -4.34 -5.34
C ASN A 70 6.22 -2.90 -5.31
N GLU A 71 6.74 -2.06 -6.20
CA GLU A 71 6.31 -0.67 -6.35
C GLU A 71 5.24 -0.56 -7.42
N ILE A 72 4.10 0.05 -7.05
CA ILE A 72 3.00 0.36 -7.96
C ILE A 72 2.77 1.85 -7.90
N GLU A 73 2.97 2.53 -9.02
CA GLU A 73 2.62 3.94 -9.13
C GLU A 73 1.10 4.12 -9.07
N MET A 74 0.65 4.98 -8.17
CA MET A 74 -0.77 5.28 -7.99
C MET A 74 -1.23 6.33 -9.00
N GLU A 75 -2.42 6.16 -9.55
CA GLU A 75 -3.09 7.14 -10.39
C GLU A 75 -3.79 8.19 -9.52
N GLN A 76 -3.71 9.47 -9.89
CA GLN A 76 -4.55 10.50 -9.27
C GLN A 76 -5.97 10.41 -9.85
N GLU A 77 -6.85 9.66 -9.19
CA GLU A 77 -8.21 9.38 -9.70
C GLU A 77 -9.16 10.59 -9.55
N ALA A 78 -8.88 11.50 -8.61
CA ALA A 78 -9.72 12.67 -8.38
C ALA A 78 -8.99 13.79 -7.64
N VAL A 79 -9.49 15.00 -7.84
CA VAL A 79 -9.09 16.21 -7.11
C VAL A 79 -10.36 16.89 -6.59
N THR A 80 -10.38 17.17 -5.29
CA THR A 80 -11.45 17.93 -4.64
C THR A 80 -10.98 19.35 -4.36
N GLU A 81 -11.79 20.16 -3.67
CA GLU A 81 -11.37 21.50 -3.25
C GLU A 81 -10.06 21.47 -2.44
N PHE A 82 -9.93 20.49 -1.53
CA PHE A 82 -8.83 20.45 -0.56
C PHE A 82 -7.89 19.25 -0.68
N HIS A 83 -8.26 18.22 -1.44
CA HIS A 83 -7.50 16.96 -1.44
C HIS A 83 -7.29 16.37 -2.83
N ASP A 84 -6.14 15.73 -2.99
CA ASP A 84 -5.87 14.80 -4.08
C ASP A 84 -6.18 13.38 -3.61
N HIS A 85 -6.76 12.59 -4.50
CA HIS A 85 -7.12 11.20 -4.27
C HIS A 85 -6.32 10.30 -5.21
N TRP A 86 -5.59 9.38 -4.62
CA TRP A 86 -4.69 8.45 -5.30
C TRP A 86 -5.27 7.06 -5.25
N PHE A 87 -5.16 6.31 -6.35
CA PHE A 87 -5.74 4.99 -6.52
C PHE A 87 -4.73 4.00 -7.09
N ALA A 88 -4.73 2.79 -6.56
CA ALA A 88 -3.98 1.67 -7.14
C ALA A 88 -4.77 0.37 -7.06
N VAL A 89 -4.46 -0.49 -8.02
CA VAL A 89 -5.01 -1.84 -8.14
C VAL A 89 -3.89 -2.84 -7.94
N PHE A 90 -4.12 -3.84 -7.08
CA PHE A 90 -3.17 -4.91 -6.87
C PHE A 90 -3.85 -6.28 -6.85
N LYS A 91 -3.20 -7.29 -7.44
CA LYS A 91 -3.69 -8.67 -7.44
C LYS A 91 -2.81 -9.56 -6.55
N PRO A 92 -3.10 -9.69 -5.25
CA PRO A 92 -2.31 -10.51 -4.35
C PRO A 92 -2.42 -12.00 -4.71
N GLN A 93 -1.31 -12.59 -5.16
CA GLN A 93 -1.23 -14.00 -5.59
C GLN A 93 -1.78 -15.00 -4.54
N LYS A 94 -1.50 -14.76 -3.26
CA LYS A 94 -1.95 -15.61 -2.13
C LYS A 94 -3.13 -14.99 -1.35
N ARG A 95 -3.84 -14.00 -1.90
CA ARG A 95 -4.93 -13.25 -1.24
C ARG A 95 -4.54 -12.61 0.10
N ARG A 96 -3.26 -12.30 0.27
CA ARG A 96 -2.68 -11.64 1.44
C ARG A 96 -1.76 -10.54 0.93
N CYS A 97 -1.71 -9.42 1.63
CA CYS A 97 -0.78 -8.35 1.31
C CYS A 97 -0.36 -7.58 2.57
N ARG A 98 0.84 -7.02 2.52
CA ARG A 98 1.34 -5.95 3.37
C ARG A 98 1.73 -4.79 2.47
N TYR A 99 1.46 -3.56 2.89
CA TYR A 99 1.81 -2.40 2.10
C TYR A 99 2.09 -1.14 2.91
N GLY A 100 2.69 -0.16 2.24
CA GLY A 100 2.87 1.22 2.67
C GLY A 100 2.86 2.17 1.47
N PHE A 101 2.98 3.47 1.74
CA PHE A 101 2.99 4.51 0.72
C PHE A 101 4.31 5.28 0.75
N ILE A 102 4.89 5.54 -0.42
CA ILE A 102 6.04 6.41 -0.60
C ILE A 102 5.54 7.65 -1.35
N LEU A 103 5.65 8.82 -0.74
CA LEU A 103 5.13 10.08 -1.26
C LEU A 103 6.29 10.96 -1.71
N PHE A 104 6.13 11.58 -2.88
CA PHE A 104 7.06 12.55 -3.46
C PHE A 104 6.32 13.87 -3.65
N GLY A 105 6.88 14.99 -3.21
CA GLY A 105 6.30 16.34 -3.34
C GLY A 105 7.30 17.42 -2.96
#